data_AF-A0A447XAI4-F1
#
_entry.id   AF-A0A447XAI4-F1
#
_cell.length_a   1.000
_cell.length_b   1.000
_cell.length_c   1.000
_cell.angle_alpha   90.00
_cell.angle_beta   90.00
_cell.angle_gamma   90.00
#
_symmetry.space_group_name_H-M   'P 1'
#
loop_
_entity.id
_entity.type
_entity.pdbx_description
1 polymer ?
#
loop_
_entity_poly.entity_id
_entity_poly.type
_entity_poly.pdbx_seq_one_letter_code
_entity_poly.pdbx_strand_id
1 'polypeptide(L)' 'MTDKWDKTFAESQKVDHRKVSFPNRYGITLVGDLYLPKDRGDRKLAAIAVSGPLAR' A
#
# COMPACT_ATOMS: atom_id res chain seq x y z
N MET A 1 4.24 -14.85 1.02
CA MET A 1 3.72 -13.62 1.65
C MET A 1 3.29 -14.02 3.05
N THR A 2 3.72 -13.30 4.09
CA THR A 2 3.34 -13.59 5.46
C THR A 2 1.93 -13.05 5.75
N ASP A 3 1.04 -13.88 6.28
CA ASP A 3 -0.33 -13.50 6.67
C ASP A 3 -0.41 -12.67 7.96
N LYS A 4 0.74 -12.37 8.55
CA LYS A 4 0.86 -11.64 9.81
C LYS A 4 1.18 -10.18 9.55
N TRP A 5 0.44 -9.30 10.21
CA TRP A 5 0.65 -7.86 10.18
C TRP A 5 2.07 -7.50 10.65
N ASP A 6 2.86 -6.93 9.73
CA ASP A 6 4.31 -6.65 9.88
C ASP A 6 4.64 -5.17 10.09
N LYS A 7 3.63 -4.31 10.31
CA LYS A 7 3.81 -2.86 10.44
C LYS A 7 4.10 -2.44 11.88
N THR A 8 4.78 -1.30 12.03
CA THR A 8 5.11 -0.67 13.31
C THR A 8 3.93 0.04 13.98
N PHE A 9 2.75 0.02 13.36
CA PHE A 9 1.51 0.65 13.82
C PHE A 9 0.36 -0.35 13.75
N ALA A 10 -0.74 -0.12 14.47
CA ALA A 10 -1.89 -1.02 14.48
C ALA A 10 -2.65 -1.01 13.15
N GLU A 11 -3.19 -2.17 12.76
CA GLU A 11 -4.07 -2.27 11.60
C GLU A 11 -5.39 -1.50 11.83
N SER A 12 -5.86 -0.80 10.81
CA SER A 12 -7.10 -0.03 10.88
C SER A 12 -8.24 -0.79 10.20
N GLN A 13 -9.34 -0.98 10.93
CA GLN A 13 -10.54 -1.64 10.40
C GLN A 13 -11.29 -0.80 9.35
N LYS A 14 -10.92 0.47 9.14
CA LYS A 14 -11.56 1.39 8.19
C LYS A 14 -11.00 1.30 6.77
N VAL A 15 -9.91 0.54 6.56
CA VAL A 15 -9.23 0.41 5.28
C VAL A 15 -9.05 -1.05 4.90
N ASP A 16 -9.08 -1.33 3.60
CA ASP A 16 -8.58 -2.58 3.03
C ASP A 16 -7.08 -2.40 2.76
N HIS A 17 -6.28 -3.33 3.28
CA HIS A 17 -4.83 -3.37 3.07
C HIS A 17 -4.44 -4.54 2.18
N ARG A 18 -3.56 -4.32 1.21
CA ARG A 18 -2.92 -5.39 0.44
C ARG A 18 -1.52 -5.03 -0.01
N LYS A 19 -0.64 -6.04 -0.10
CA LYS A 19 0.65 -5.89 -0.79
C LYS A 19 0.42 -5.89 -2.30
N VAL A 20 1.09 -4.99 -3.00
CA VAL A 20 1.09 -4.90 -4.47
C VAL A 20 2.50 -4.94 -5.00
N SER A 21 2.67 -5.44 -6.21
CA SER A 21 3.94 -5.46 -6.93
C SER A 21 3.74 -4.89 -8.33
N PHE A 22 4.63 -4.01 -8.77
CA PHE A 22 4.54 -3.39 -10.09
C PHE A 22 5.93 -3.04 -10.64
N PRO A 23 6.17 -3.21 -11.95
CA PRO A 23 7.43 -2.81 -12.57
C PRO A 23 7.50 -1.28 -12.72
N ASN A 24 8.69 -0.71 -12.56
CA ASN A 24 8.97 0.66 -13.01
C ASN A 24 9.53 0.66 -14.45
N ARG A 25 9.74 1.85 -15.03
CA ARG A 25 10.26 2.02 -16.40
C ARG A 25 11.64 1.42 -16.66
N TYR A 26 12.37 1.05 -15.60
CA TYR A 26 13.70 0.43 -15.67
C TYR A 26 13.64 -1.10 -15.53
N GLY A 27 12.44 -1.70 -15.48
CA GLY A 27 12.27 -3.14 -15.30
C GLY A 27 12.46 -3.62 -13.87
N ILE A 28 12.60 -2.71 -12.89
CA ILE A 28 12.71 -3.09 -11.47
C ILE A 28 11.29 -3.25 -10.91
N THR A 29 11.01 -4.43 -10.36
CA THR A 29 9.75 -4.68 -9.64
C THR A 29 9.82 -4.06 -8.25
N LEU A 30 8.94 -3.09 -7.99
CA LEU A 30 8.75 -2.50 -6.68
C LEU A 30 7.61 -3.20 -5.95
N VAL A 31 7.71 -3.25 -4.62
CA VAL A 31 6.65 -3.75 -3.74
C VAL A 31 6.16 -2.58 -2.87
N GLY A 32 4.85 -2.49 -2.67
CA GLY A 32 4.25 -1.49 -1.81
C GLY A 32 3.04 -2.02 -1.05
N ASP A 33 2.63 -1.30 -0.02
CA ASP A 33 1.39 -1.52 0.70
C ASP A 33 0.32 -0.54 0.17
N LEU A 34 -0.78 -1.08 -0.35
CA LEU A 34 -1.91 -0.29 -0.82
C LEU A 34 -3.00 -0.26 0.26
N TYR A 35 -3.48 0.94 0.59
CA TYR A 35 -4.56 1.18 1.53
C TYR A 35 -5.75 1.83 0.80
N LEU A 36 -6.92 1.20 0.86
CA LEU A 36 -8.16 1.70 0.26
C LEU A 36 -9.22 1.92 1.35
N PRO A 37 -9.93 3.05 1.39
CA PRO A 37 -11.06 3.22 2.30
C PRO A 37 -12.14 2.17 2.01
N LYS A 38 -12.66 1.48 3.04
CA LYS A 38 -13.73 0.47 2.86
C LYS A 38 -15.02 1.10 2.34
N ASP A 39 -15.37 2.28 2.85
CA ASP A 39 -16.57 3.02 2.46
C ASP A 39 -16.31 3.90 1.22
N ARG A 40 -16.10 3.24 0.07
CA ARG A 40 -15.82 3.93 -1.21
C ARG A 40 -16.84 3.67 -2.31
N GLY A 41 -17.65 2.61 -2.20
CA GLY A 41 -18.49 2.15 -3.32
C GLY A 41 -17.66 1.96 -4.61
N ASP A 42 -18.25 2.29 -5.76
CA ASP A 42 -17.61 2.13 -7.08
C ASP A 42 -16.95 3.42 -7.62
N ARG A 43 -16.82 4.44 -6.78
CA ARG A 43 -16.30 5.75 -7.24
C ARG A 43 -14.78 5.71 -7.38
N LYS A 44 -14.26 6.42 -8.39
CA LYS A 44 -12.82 6.70 -8.48
C LYS A 44 -12.43 7.69 -7.38
N LEU A 45 -11.35 7.39 -6.68
CA LEU A 45 -10.79 8.24 -5.62
C LEU A 45 -9.51 8.91 -6.11
N ALA A 46 -9.23 10.11 -5.60
CA ALA A 46 -7.88 10.66 -5.65
C ALA A 46 -6.92 9.74 -4.87
N ALA A 47 -5.68 9.67 -5.34
CA ALA A 47 -4.65 8.82 -4.74
C ALA A 47 -3.48 9.67 -4.24
N ILE A 48 -2.80 9.17 -3.21
CA ILE A 48 -1.59 9.76 -2.65
C ILE A 48 -0.50 8.68 -2.68
N ALA A 49 0.67 9.02 -3.21
CA ALA A 49 1.86 8.18 -3.13
C ALA A 49 2.74 8.66 -1.97
N VAL A 50 3.13 7.75 -1.09
CA VAL A 50 3.98 8.03 0.08
C VAL A 50 5.23 7.17 0.02
N SER A 51 6.40 7.77 0.23
CA SER A 51 7.70 7.09 0.23
C SER A 51 8.67 7.76 1.20
N GLY A 52 9.57 7.00 1.82
CA GLY A 52 10.66 7.48 2.68
C GLY A 52 10.78 6.67 3.98
N PRO A 53 11.70 7.04 4.88
CA PRO A 53 12.90 7.85 4.65
C PRO A 53 13.96 7.07 3.84
N LEU A 54 14.93 7.77 3.24
CA LEU A 54 16.09 7.12 2.64
C LEU A 54 17.10 6.81 3.75
N ALA A 55 17.14 5.56 4.20
CA ALA A 55 18.19 5.09 5.09
C ALA A 55 19.53 5.04 4.33
N ARG A 56 20.59 5.55 4.94
CA ARG A 56 21.97 5.43 4.46
C ARG A 56 22.53 4.04 4.72
#